data_AF-A0A168H3S3-F1
#
_entry.id   AF-A0A168H3S3-F1
#
_cell.length_a   1.000
_cell.length_b   1.000
_cell.length_c   1.000
_cell.angle_alpha   90.00
_cell.angle_beta   90.00
_cell.angle_gamma   90.00
#
_symmetry.space_group_name_H-M   'P 1'
#
loop_
_entity.id
_entity.type
_entity.pdbx_description
1 polymer ?
#
loop_
_entity_poly.entity_id
_entity_poly.type
_entity_poly.pdbx_seq_one_letter_code
_entity_poly.pdbx_strand_id
1 'polypeptide(L)'
;MDQDVVNVLGLILGGAELVLGFRALLKSGDLAANARYIDDLEDILDDVRLVPEGTDNSAKIPRTGPEWDEYFRSKYGDENVNWKTRSEYKLHGPNHIPYTPKIRPNSIITKPSLPKGGKPEGNYADVKGKDGRGLERQNEAADVLAENGYRTVMLDELPNGSFDGNGYGINPDKSPDFIIERQVFDCYAPNSTILKNVLDQLRDKTTKQARRIVLNLNDYPIGKRAELIEFLLSQTNKDLKYLNELSVIEGRQVTRAYWRFE
;
A
#
# COMPACT_ATOMS: atom_id res chain seq x y z
N MET A 1 28.97 -1.28 -25.32
CA MET A 1 29.06 -2.65 -24.82
C MET A 1 28.38 -2.76 -23.46
N ASP A 2 27.10 -3.08 -23.37
CA ASP A 2 26.06 -2.97 -24.37
C ASP A 2 24.71 -2.83 -23.68
N GLN A 3 23.82 -2.15 -24.39
CA GLN A 3 22.49 -1.76 -23.98
C GLN A 3 21.48 -2.91 -24.14
N ASP A 4 21.92 -4.18 -24.15
CA ASP A 4 21.17 -5.32 -24.71
C ASP A 4 21.17 -6.60 -23.85
N VAL A 5 20.67 -6.50 -22.62
CA VAL A 5 19.73 -7.53 -22.10
C VAL A 5 18.48 -6.82 -21.60
N VAL A 6 18.03 -5.87 -22.41
CA VAL A 6 16.71 -5.27 -22.38
C VAL A 6 15.71 -6.38 -22.76
N ASN A 7 14.50 -6.37 -22.18
CA ASN A 7 13.29 -7.06 -22.65
C ASN A 7 12.91 -8.51 -22.27
N VAL A 8 13.48 -9.19 -21.26
CA VAL A 8 12.97 -10.57 -20.96
C VAL A 8 11.65 -10.62 -20.16
N LEU A 9 11.20 -9.53 -19.55
CA LEU A 9 9.85 -9.48 -18.91
C LEU A 9 9.04 -8.25 -19.32
N GLY A 10 9.36 -7.71 -20.51
CA GLY A 10 8.39 -6.98 -21.29
C GLY A 10 7.39 -7.98 -21.84
N LEU A 11 6.15 -7.83 -21.37
CA LEU A 11 4.91 -8.29 -21.99
C LEU A 11 5.04 -8.94 -23.39
N ILE A 12 4.41 -10.10 -23.54
CA ILE A 12 4.04 -10.83 -24.77
C ILE A 12 4.95 -12.03 -25.09
N LEU A 13 4.50 -13.22 -24.69
CA LEU A 13 4.78 -14.47 -25.40
C LEU A 13 3.48 -15.26 -25.50
N GLY A 14 3.11 -15.58 -26.74
CA GLY A 14 1.82 -16.14 -27.13
C GLY A 14 1.49 -17.48 -26.47
N GLY A 15 0.19 -17.68 -26.27
CA GLY A 15 -0.38 -18.92 -25.77
C GLY A 15 -0.14 -20.07 -26.75
N ALA A 16 0.78 -20.96 -26.38
CA ALA A 16 0.74 -22.39 -26.66
C ALA A 16 1.93 -23.09 -25.98
N GLU A 17 3.11 -22.48 -25.96
CA GLU A 17 4.34 -23.16 -25.46
C GLU A 17 4.62 -22.98 -23.96
N LEU A 18 3.97 -22.03 -23.29
CA LEU A 18 4.14 -21.82 -21.85
C LEU A 18 3.57 -22.96 -20.99
N VAL A 19 2.59 -23.74 -21.49
CA VAL A 19 1.89 -24.75 -20.68
C VAL A 19 2.79 -25.94 -20.33
N LEU A 20 3.75 -26.29 -21.21
CA LEU A 20 4.66 -27.42 -20.98
C LEU A 20 5.84 -27.05 -20.07
N GLY A 21 6.41 -25.85 -20.25
CA GLY A 21 7.53 -25.37 -19.42
C GLY A 21 7.14 -25.07 -17.97
N PHE A 22 5.96 -24.49 -17.74
CA PHE A 22 5.45 -24.22 -16.39
C PHE A 22 5.05 -25.50 -15.64
N ARG A 23 4.50 -26.50 -16.36
CA ARG A 23 4.15 -27.81 -15.77
C ARG A 23 5.37 -28.59 -15.28
N ALA A 24 6.52 -28.46 -15.93
CA ALA A 24 7.75 -29.11 -15.51
C ALA A 24 8.37 -28.44 -14.26
N LEU A 25 8.31 -27.11 -14.19
CA LEU A 25 8.87 -26.31 -13.09
C LEU A 25 8.06 -26.43 -11.79
N LEU A 26 6.73 -26.59 -11.89
CA LEU A 26 5.84 -26.76 -10.74
C LEU A 26 5.88 -28.17 -10.13
N LYS A 27 6.26 -29.20 -10.91
CA LYS A 27 6.38 -30.59 -10.42
C LYS A 27 7.70 -30.88 -9.69
N SER A 28 8.72 -30.03 -9.83
CA SER A 28 10.03 -30.22 -9.18
C SER A 28 10.16 -29.58 -7.80
N GLY A 29 9.14 -28.82 -7.35
CA GLY A 29 9.14 -28.14 -6.06
C GLY A 29 8.22 -28.84 -5.07
N ASP A 30 8.80 -29.44 -4.05
CA ASP A 30 8.13 -30.18 -2.99
C ASP A 30 7.24 -29.25 -2.12
N LEU A 31 6.03 -28.95 -2.59
CA LEU A 31 5.04 -28.14 -1.86
C LEU A 31 3.63 -28.69 -2.07
N ALA A 32 3.31 -29.76 -1.34
CA ALA A 32 1.95 -30.30 -1.17
C ALA A 32 0.94 -29.28 -0.57
N ALA A 33 1.38 -28.09 -0.18
CA ALA A 33 0.55 -27.02 0.36
C ALA A 33 -0.19 -26.18 -0.71
N ASN A 34 0.24 -26.24 -1.98
CA ASN A 34 -0.33 -25.43 -3.07
C ASN A 34 -1.35 -26.18 -3.96
N ALA A 35 -1.59 -27.47 -3.71
CA ALA A 35 -2.47 -28.28 -4.56
C ALA A 35 -3.92 -27.76 -4.62
N ARG A 36 -4.44 -27.21 -3.51
CA ARG A 36 -5.80 -26.64 -3.48
C ARG A 36 -5.96 -25.37 -4.31
N TYR A 37 -4.88 -24.64 -4.56
CA TYR A 37 -4.92 -23.40 -5.35
C TYR A 37 -4.79 -23.67 -6.86
N ILE A 38 -4.37 -24.88 -7.23
CA ILE A 38 -4.22 -25.31 -8.63
C ILE A 38 -5.58 -25.77 -9.18
N ASP A 39 -6.37 -26.51 -8.39
CA ASP A 39 -7.72 -26.94 -8.80
C ASP A 39 -8.65 -25.72 -9.04
N ASP A 40 -8.61 -24.71 -8.16
CA ASP A 40 -9.39 -23.47 -8.32
C ASP A 40 -8.96 -22.64 -9.56
N LEU A 41 -7.72 -22.82 -10.05
CA LEU A 41 -7.23 -22.16 -11.26
C LEU A 41 -7.60 -22.93 -12.54
N GLU A 42 -7.84 -24.24 -12.47
CA GLU A 42 -8.32 -25.04 -13.60
C GLU A 42 -9.79 -24.69 -13.93
N ASP A 43 -10.64 -24.52 -12.91
CA ASP A 43 -12.05 -24.11 -13.09
C ASP A 43 -12.18 -22.71 -13.72
N ILE A 44 -11.31 -21.76 -13.35
CA ILE A 44 -11.29 -20.40 -13.93
C ILE A 44 -10.80 -20.43 -15.39
N LEU A 45 -9.95 -21.39 -15.77
CA LEU A 45 -9.39 -21.49 -17.12
C LEU A 45 -10.34 -22.19 -18.10
N ASP A 46 -11.19 -23.11 -17.61
CA ASP A 46 -12.24 -23.74 -18.40
C ASP A 46 -13.42 -22.79 -18.67
N ASP A 47 -13.74 -21.89 -17.74
CA ASP A 47 -14.82 -20.89 -17.93
C ASP A 47 -14.45 -19.79 -18.97
N VAL A 48 -13.16 -19.59 -19.24
CA VAL A 48 -12.66 -18.70 -20.30
C VAL A 48 -12.74 -19.35 -21.70
N ARG A 49 -13.09 -20.64 -21.80
CA ARG A 49 -13.05 -21.42 -23.05
C ARG A 49 -14.38 -21.57 -23.79
N LEU A 50 -15.36 -20.71 -23.52
CA LEU A 50 -16.64 -20.72 -24.24
C LEU A 50 -16.83 -19.48 -25.11
N VAL A 51 -16.16 -19.45 -26.27
CA VAL A 51 -16.66 -18.73 -27.45
C VAL A 51 -16.68 -19.73 -28.62
N PRO A 52 -17.82 -19.95 -29.31
CA PRO A 52 -17.90 -20.93 -30.38
C PRO A 52 -17.03 -20.52 -31.57
N GLU A 53 -16.27 -21.46 -32.11
CA GLU A 53 -15.60 -21.31 -33.40
C GLU A 53 -16.64 -21.03 -34.49
N GLY A 54 -16.53 -19.89 -35.16
CA GLY A 54 -17.43 -19.55 -36.26
C GLY A 54 -17.16 -18.22 -36.94
N THR A 55 -16.57 -18.31 -38.12
CA THR A 55 -16.55 -17.35 -39.24
C THR A 55 -15.62 -16.13 -39.17
N ASP A 56 -14.54 -16.26 -39.96
CA ASP A 56 -13.74 -15.26 -40.68
C ASP A 56 -14.22 -13.80 -40.65
N ASN A 57 -13.46 -12.97 -39.95
CA ASN A 57 -12.83 -11.74 -40.45
C ASN A 57 -12.19 -11.00 -39.26
N SER A 58 -11.17 -11.61 -38.65
CA SER A 58 -10.43 -10.99 -37.56
C SER A 58 -9.45 -9.95 -38.12
N ALA A 59 -9.91 -8.71 -38.24
CA ALA A 59 -8.99 -7.57 -38.21
C ALA A 59 -8.11 -7.74 -36.97
N LYS A 60 -6.81 -7.96 -37.18
CA LYS A 60 -5.83 -8.19 -36.11
C LYS A 60 -5.92 -7.02 -35.15
N ILE A 61 -6.40 -7.27 -33.93
CA ILE A 61 -6.36 -6.28 -32.85
C ILE A 61 -4.89 -5.91 -32.66
N PRO A 62 -4.49 -4.63 -32.80
CA PRO A 62 -3.11 -4.23 -32.67
C PRO A 62 -2.59 -4.61 -31.28
N ARG A 63 -1.35 -5.07 -31.16
CA ARG A 63 -0.84 -5.56 -29.86
C ARG A 63 -0.37 -4.44 -28.93
N THR A 64 0.11 -3.30 -29.48
CA THR A 64 0.38 -2.01 -28.80
C THR A 64 0.55 -0.89 -29.85
N GLY A 65 0.56 0.40 -29.44
CA GLY A 65 1.00 1.52 -30.30
C GLY A 65 -0.13 2.43 -30.85
N PRO A 66 0.22 3.42 -31.69
CA PRO A 66 -0.72 4.43 -32.24
C PRO A 66 -1.91 3.84 -33.01
N GLU A 67 -1.73 2.62 -33.53
CA GLU A 67 -2.72 1.84 -34.28
C GLU A 67 -3.96 1.46 -33.42
N TRP A 68 -3.86 1.55 -32.08
CA TRP A 68 -5.00 1.35 -31.18
C TRP A 68 -6.06 2.44 -31.32
N ASP A 69 -5.65 3.71 -31.42
CA ASP A 69 -6.61 4.82 -31.48
C ASP A 69 -7.46 4.73 -32.75
N GLU A 70 -6.84 4.35 -33.87
CA GLU A 70 -7.52 4.16 -35.14
C GLU A 70 -8.46 2.94 -35.13
N TYR A 71 -8.03 1.81 -34.55
CA TYR A 71 -8.88 0.63 -34.38
C TYR A 71 -10.11 0.91 -33.52
N PHE A 72 -9.93 1.58 -32.37
CA PHE A 72 -11.02 1.85 -31.43
C PHE A 72 -11.98 2.93 -31.98
N ARG A 73 -11.48 3.97 -32.64
CA ARG A 73 -12.34 4.95 -33.33
C ARG A 73 -13.13 4.31 -34.47
N SER A 74 -12.52 3.41 -35.22
CA SER A 74 -13.21 2.64 -36.28
C SER A 74 -14.30 1.73 -35.71
N LYS A 75 -14.12 1.16 -34.52
CA LYS A 75 -15.08 0.24 -33.89
C LYS A 75 -16.23 0.92 -33.16
N TYR A 76 -15.98 2.06 -32.49
CA TYR A 76 -16.95 2.70 -31.60
C TYR A 76 -17.44 4.06 -32.09
N GLY A 77 -16.76 4.68 -33.05
CA GLY A 77 -17.10 5.99 -33.60
C GLY A 77 -16.74 7.15 -32.67
N ASP A 78 -16.59 8.35 -33.24
CA ASP A 78 -16.25 9.57 -32.50
C ASP A 78 -17.43 10.18 -31.72
N GLU A 79 -18.64 9.74 -32.02
CA GLU A 79 -19.89 10.26 -31.45
C GLU A 79 -20.39 9.48 -30.23
N ASN A 80 -19.94 8.24 -30.04
CA ASN A 80 -20.39 7.38 -28.92
C ASN A 80 -19.38 7.29 -27.77
N VAL A 81 -18.18 7.86 -27.93
CA VAL A 81 -17.09 7.79 -26.93
C VAL A 81 -16.41 9.14 -26.80
N ASN A 82 -16.17 9.59 -25.56
CA ASN A 82 -15.42 10.81 -25.30
C ASN A 82 -13.91 10.51 -25.29
N TRP A 83 -13.24 10.79 -26.41
CA TRP A 83 -11.81 10.61 -26.56
C TRP A 83 -11.03 11.71 -25.83
N LYS A 84 -10.38 11.36 -24.72
CA LYS A 84 -9.48 12.26 -24.00
C LYS A 84 -8.05 11.75 -24.11
N THR A 85 -7.11 12.65 -24.35
CA THR A 85 -5.68 12.31 -24.29
C THR A 85 -5.27 11.99 -22.86
N ARG A 86 -4.17 11.25 -22.68
CA ARG A 86 -3.64 10.89 -21.34
C ARG A 86 -3.39 12.11 -20.44
N SER A 87 -3.15 13.28 -21.03
CA SER A 87 -3.03 14.58 -20.36
C SER A 87 -4.36 15.20 -19.92
N GLU A 88 -5.47 14.86 -20.58
CA GLU A 88 -6.81 15.39 -20.31
C GLU A 88 -7.63 14.47 -19.40
N TYR A 89 -7.25 13.21 -19.30
CA TYR A 89 -7.87 12.24 -18.39
C TYR A 89 -7.19 12.28 -17.01
N LYS A 90 -7.71 13.12 -16.11
CA LYS A 90 -7.48 12.94 -14.67
C LYS A 90 -8.36 11.78 -14.21
N LEU A 91 -7.84 10.54 -14.27
CA LEU A 91 -8.52 9.33 -13.78
C LEU A 91 -8.98 9.50 -12.32
N HIS A 92 -8.31 10.40 -11.59
CA HIS A 92 -8.62 10.70 -10.23
C HIS A 92 -8.40 12.18 -9.89
N GLY A 93 -9.06 12.67 -8.84
CA GLY A 93 -9.01 14.06 -8.40
C GLY A 93 -7.59 14.55 -8.01
N PRO A 94 -7.39 15.87 -7.83
CA PRO A 94 -6.07 16.44 -7.51
C PRO A 94 -5.43 15.89 -6.24
N ASN A 95 -6.23 15.32 -5.33
CA ASN A 95 -5.77 14.71 -4.07
C ASN A 95 -5.64 13.18 -4.16
N HIS A 96 -5.86 12.58 -5.32
CA HIS A 96 -5.74 11.14 -5.45
C HIS A 96 -4.29 10.73 -5.58
N ILE A 97 -3.82 10.06 -4.54
CA ILE A 97 -2.58 9.29 -4.58
C ILE A 97 -2.96 7.94 -5.18
N PRO A 98 -2.49 7.58 -6.39
CA PRO A 98 -2.82 6.29 -6.99
C PRO A 98 -2.47 5.18 -6.01
N TYR A 99 -3.49 4.45 -5.56
CA TYR A 99 -3.31 3.14 -4.95
C TYR A 99 -2.76 2.23 -6.04
N THR A 100 -1.44 2.25 -6.20
CA THR A 100 -0.74 1.17 -6.83
C THR A 100 -0.54 0.11 -5.75
N PRO A 101 -1.00 -1.14 -5.94
CA PRO A 101 -0.48 -2.31 -5.22
C PRO A 101 1.07 -2.42 -5.31
N LYS A 102 1.71 -1.55 -6.11
CA LYS A 102 3.15 -1.35 -6.28
C LYS A 102 3.69 -0.07 -5.60
N ILE A 103 3.10 0.40 -4.49
CA ILE A 103 3.94 1.05 -3.46
C ILE A 103 4.90 -0.05 -3.02
N ARG A 104 6.15 0.03 -3.46
CA ARG A 104 7.16 -1.04 -3.37
C ARG A 104 7.03 -1.78 -2.03
N PRO A 105 6.75 -3.09 -2.02
CA PRO A 105 6.92 -3.88 -0.81
C PRO A 105 8.36 -3.67 -0.35
N ASN A 106 8.52 -3.07 0.82
CA ASN A 106 9.62 -3.31 1.76
C ASN A 106 11.08 -3.01 1.37
N SER A 107 11.43 -2.30 0.29
CA SER A 107 12.86 -2.04 0.00
C SER A 107 13.46 -0.71 0.52
N ILE A 108 12.65 0.26 0.97
CA ILE A 108 13.17 1.59 1.33
C ILE A 108 12.67 2.00 2.71
N ILE A 109 13.60 1.99 3.67
CA ILE A 109 13.51 2.68 4.95
C ILE A 109 12.99 4.11 4.72
N THR A 110 11.93 4.56 5.41
CA THR A 110 11.41 5.93 5.19
C THR A 110 12.39 6.98 5.70
N LYS A 111 12.96 7.79 4.82
CA LYS A 111 13.92 8.85 5.18
C LYS A 111 13.35 10.21 4.81
N PRO A 112 13.64 11.27 5.59
CA PRO A 112 13.25 12.63 5.22
C PRO A 112 13.70 12.98 3.81
N SER A 113 12.79 13.42 2.95
CA SER A 113 13.07 13.84 1.57
C SER A 113 12.98 15.35 1.36
N LEU A 114 12.45 16.09 2.34
CA LEU A 114 12.23 17.53 2.30
C LEU A 114 13.13 18.28 3.30
N PRO A 115 13.35 19.60 3.12
CA PRO A 115 13.95 20.44 4.15
C PRO A 115 13.13 20.43 5.45
N LYS A 116 13.79 20.68 6.58
CA LYS A 116 13.12 20.84 7.87
C LYS A 116 12.21 22.07 7.91
N GLY A 117 11.21 22.05 8.79
CA GLY A 117 10.24 23.13 8.98
C GLY A 117 9.05 23.09 8.01
N GLY A 118 8.81 21.95 7.37
CA GLY A 118 7.65 21.73 6.51
C GLY A 118 6.33 21.62 7.29
N LYS A 119 5.23 21.46 6.55
CA LYS A 119 3.89 21.20 7.07
C LYS A 119 3.31 19.95 6.42
N PRO A 120 2.45 19.19 7.12
CA PRO A 120 1.79 18.04 6.51
C PRO A 120 0.81 18.50 5.42
N GLU A 121 0.62 17.64 4.43
CA GLU A 121 -0.42 17.75 3.41
C GLU A 121 -1.71 17.06 3.92
N GLY A 122 -2.86 17.34 3.32
CA GLY A 122 -4.15 16.77 3.73
C GLY A 122 -4.89 17.61 4.78
N ASN A 123 -5.96 17.06 5.35
CA ASN A 123 -6.75 17.74 6.38
C ASN A 123 -6.35 17.25 7.77
N TYR A 124 -6.34 18.17 8.73
CA TYR A 124 -6.27 17.80 10.14
C TYR A 124 -7.58 17.14 10.56
N ALA A 125 -7.48 16.14 11.43
CA ALA A 125 -8.67 15.51 12.01
C ALA A 125 -9.44 16.50 12.90
N ASP A 126 -10.78 16.43 12.87
CA ASP A 126 -11.63 17.26 13.73
C ASP A 126 -11.60 16.72 15.17
N VAL A 127 -10.97 17.48 16.07
CA VAL A 127 -10.68 17.10 17.46
C VAL A 127 -11.94 17.06 18.35
N LYS A 128 -13.13 17.37 17.84
CA LYS A 128 -14.36 17.38 18.65
C LYS A 128 -14.80 15.96 19.05
N GLY A 129 -15.05 15.76 20.34
CA GLY A 129 -15.73 14.57 20.86
C GLY A 129 -14.88 13.72 21.80
N LYS A 130 -15.31 12.47 22.04
CA LYS A 130 -14.69 11.56 23.01
C LYS A 130 -13.28 11.12 22.62
N ASP A 131 -12.95 11.16 21.33
CA ASP A 131 -11.65 10.71 20.79
C ASP A 131 -10.68 11.87 20.54
N GLY A 132 -11.03 13.10 20.98
CA GLY A 132 -10.28 14.32 20.70
C GLY A 132 -8.79 14.22 21.03
N ARG A 133 -8.41 13.59 22.15
CA ARG A 133 -7.00 13.40 22.52
C ARG A 133 -6.22 12.59 21.47
N GLY A 134 -6.81 11.51 20.95
CA GLY A 134 -6.16 10.68 19.95
C GLY A 134 -5.89 11.47 18.67
N LEU A 135 -6.91 12.21 18.23
CA LEU A 135 -6.86 13.06 17.04
C LEU A 135 -5.88 14.24 17.21
N GLU A 136 -5.80 14.85 18.40
CA GLU A 136 -4.78 15.87 18.72
C GLU A 136 -3.37 15.32 18.57
N ARG A 137 -3.11 14.11 19.07
CA ARG A 137 -1.78 13.49 18.99
C ARG A 137 -1.44 12.98 17.59
N GLN A 138 -2.44 12.63 16.78
CA GLN A 138 -2.27 12.34 15.36
C GLN A 138 -1.90 13.62 14.59
N ASN A 139 -2.67 14.70 14.79
CA ASN A 139 -2.41 16.02 14.22
C ASN A 139 -1.01 16.52 14.59
N GLU A 140 -0.63 16.45 15.86
CA GLU A 140 0.70 16.83 16.33
C GLU A 140 1.80 15.94 15.71
N ALA A 141 1.58 14.62 15.61
CA ALA A 141 2.56 13.72 15.01
C ALA A 141 2.81 14.08 13.54
N ALA A 142 1.76 14.43 12.79
CA ALA A 142 1.89 14.89 11.40
C ALA A 142 2.76 16.15 11.30
N ASP A 143 2.58 17.11 12.21
CA ASP A 143 3.42 18.31 12.30
C ASP A 143 4.87 17.95 12.60
N VAL A 144 5.13 17.12 13.61
CA VAL A 144 6.50 16.72 13.98
C VAL A 144 7.21 16.06 12.79
N LEU A 145 6.52 15.15 12.09
CA LEU A 145 7.09 14.45 10.94
C LEU A 145 7.45 15.43 9.81
N ALA A 146 6.52 16.32 9.44
CA ALA A 146 6.75 17.30 8.39
C ALA A 146 7.85 18.31 8.75
N GLU A 147 7.90 18.76 10.01
CA GLU A 147 8.98 19.61 10.52
C GLU A 147 10.35 18.94 10.46
N ASN A 148 10.39 17.62 10.62
CA ASN A 148 11.62 16.84 10.50
C ASN A 148 11.99 16.49 9.04
N GLY A 149 11.25 17.02 8.06
CA GLY A 149 11.55 16.90 6.64
C GLY A 149 10.97 15.66 5.98
N TYR A 150 10.04 14.96 6.63
CA TYR A 150 9.29 13.90 5.98
C TYR A 150 8.17 14.50 5.13
N ARG A 151 7.99 13.99 3.90
CA ARG A 151 6.75 14.21 3.15
C ARG A 151 5.64 13.41 3.83
N THR A 152 4.75 14.12 4.52
CA THR A 152 3.66 13.53 5.31
C THR A 152 2.33 14.01 4.75
N VAL A 153 1.45 13.07 4.41
CA VAL A 153 0.07 13.33 4.00
C VAL A 153 -0.86 12.72 5.05
N MET A 154 -1.78 13.52 5.59
CA MET A 154 -2.85 13.07 6.48
C MET A 154 -3.99 12.47 5.68
N LEU A 155 -4.49 11.32 6.13
CA LEU A 155 -5.60 10.63 5.52
C LEU A 155 -6.88 10.91 6.31
N ASP A 156 -7.95 11.27 5.60
CA ASP A 156 -9.27 11.40 6.21
C ASP A 156 -9.78 10.02 6.67
N GLU A 157 -10.55 9.97 7.76
CA GLU A 157 -11.16 8.72 8.25
C GLU A 157 -12.37 8.25 7.45
N LEU A 158 -12.80 9.04 6.45
CA LEU A 158 -14.08 8.86 5.76
C LEU A 158 -14.12 7.59 4.90
N PRO A 159 -15.29 6.92 4.80
CA PRO A 159 -15.52 5.80 3.89
C PRO A 159 -15.19 6.17 2.44
N ASN A 160 -14.43 5.30 1.76
CA ASN A 160 -14.07 5.50 0.35
C ASN A 160 -15.00 4.74 -0.59
N GLY A 161 -16.31 5.02 -0.50
CA GLY A 161 -17.36 4.52 -1.40
C GLY A 161 -17.67 3.02 -1.29
N SER A 162 -16.66 2.16 -1.39
CA SER A 162 -16.76 0.70 -1.35
C SER A 162 -16.36 0.07 -0.02
N PHE A 163 -15.76 0.85 0.88
CA PHE A 163 -15.27 0.37 2.18
C PHE A 163 -15.68 1.33 3.28
N ASP A 164 -15.84 0.80 4.49
CA ASP A 164 -16.14 1.60 5.67
C ASP A 164 -14.95 2.47 6.12
N GLY A 165 -13.75 2.16 5.63
CA GLY A 165 -12.53 2.94 5.85
C GLY A 165 -12.06 3.71 4.62
N ASN A 166 -10.92 4.38 4.76
CA ASN A 166 -10.33 5.18 3.69
C ASN A 166 -9.65 4.35 2.58
N GLY A 167 -9.63 3.02 2.73
CA GLY A 167 -9.14 2.07 1.72
C GLY A 167 -7.61 1.89 1.69
N TYR A 168 -6.86 2.52 2.61
CA TYR A 168 -5.40 2.39 2.67
C TYR A 168 -4.92 1.31 3.65
N GLY A 169 -5.81 0.77 4.48
CA GLY A 169 -5.48 -0.25 5.46
C GLY A 169 -5.17 -1.62 4.86
N ILE A 170 -4.48 -2.48 5.63
CA ILE A 170 -4.35 -3.92 5.29
C ILE A 170 -5.73 -4.56 5.15
N ASN A 171 -6.62 -4.24 6.10
CA ASN A 171 -8.06 -4.36 5.91
C ASN A 171 -8.56 -3.03 5.32
N PRO A 172 -9.21 -3.05 4.13
CA PRO A 172 -9.68 -1.83 3.47
C PRO A 172 -10.79 -1.09 4.26
N ASP A 173 -11.47 -1.76 5.19
CA ASP A 173 -12.44 -1.16 6.12
C ASP A 173 -11.77 -0.42 7.29
N LYS A 174 -10.45 -0.29 7.27
CA LYS A 174 -9.67 0.49 8.26
C LYS A 174 -9.07 1.72 7.63
N SER A 175 -8.97 2.76 8.44
CA SER A 175 -8.48 4.07 8.06
C SER A 175 -7.14 4.34 8.76
N PRO A 176 -6.00 3.87 8.22
CA PRO A 176 -4.70 4.32 8.71
C PRO A 176 -4.55 5.84 8.53
N ASP A 177 -3.69 6.43 9.35
CA ASP A 177 -3.65 7.88 9.52
C ASP A 177 -2.84 8.64 8.47
N PHE A 178 -1.73 8.05 7.98
CA PHE A 178 -0.74 8.79 7.19
C PHE A 178 -0.25 8.06 5.95
N ILE A 179 0.18 8.84 4.97
CA ILE A 179 1.17 8.44 3.98
C ILE A 179 2.46 9.24 4.23
N ILE A 180 3.51 8.55 4.66
CA ILE A 180 4.83 9.14 4.95
C ILE A 180 5.81 8.60 3.93
N GLU A 181 6.44 9.47 3.14
CA GLU A 181 7.39 9.07 2.10
C GLU A 181 6.81 7.98 1.17
N ARG A 182 5.53 8.16 0.81
CA ARG A 182 4.73 7.26 -0.03
C ARG A 182 4.44 5.88 0.61
N GLN A 183 4.65 5.72 1.90
CA GLN A 183 4.33 4.51 2.65
C GLN A 183 3.18 4.77 3.62
N VAL A 184 2.26 3.82 3.74
CA VAL A 184 1.14 3.92 4.68
C VAL A 184 1.64 3.69 6.11
N PHE A 185 1.28 4.59 7.02
CA PHE A 185 1.52 4.51 8.44
C PHE A 185 0.23 4.71 9.22
N ASP A 186 0.19 4.13 10.39
CA ASP A 186 -0.85 4.37 11.39
C ASP A 186 -0.19 5.01 12.64
N CYS A 187 -0.88 5.95 13.27
CA CYS A 187 -0.40 6.62 14.48
C CYS A 187 -0.90 5.88 15.71
N TYR A 188 -0.08 5.85 16.75
CA TYR A 188 -0.50 5.42 18.06
C TYR A 188 0.13 6.27 19.15
N ALA A 189 -0.72 6.90 19.96
CA ALA A 189 -0.33 7.64 21.16
C ALA A 189 -0.85 6.90 22.40
N PRO A 190 0.00 6.17 23.14
CA PRO A 190 -0.46 5.35 24.25
C PRO A 190 -1.11 6.18 25.36
N ASN A 191 -2.22 5.68 25.90
CA ASN A 191 -2.88 6.23 27.08
C ASN A 191 -2.66 5.38 28.35
N SER A 192 -2.17 4.16 28.19
CA SER A 192 -1.92 3.22 29.28
C SER A 192 -0.42 3.01 29.43
N THR A 193 0.08 3.00 30.67
CA THR A 193 1.48 2.63 30.96
C THR A 193 1.66 1.11 31.11
N ILE A 194 0.61 0.32 30.90
CA ILE A 194 0.68 -1.14 30.99
C ILE A 194 1.24 -1.66 29.66
N LEU A 195 2.47 -2.20 29.70
CA LEU A 195 3.20 -2.66 28.52
C LEU A 195 2.39 -3.61 27.63
N LYS A 196 1.67 -4.56 28.25
CA LYS A 196 0.84 -5.54 27.53
C LYS A 196 -0.30 -4.87 26.75
N ASN A 197 -0.93 -3.83 27.32
CA ASN A 197 -2.01 -3.11 26.65
C ASN A 197 -1.48 -2.37 25.42
N VAL A 198 -0.30 -1.74 25.54
CA VAL A 198 0.36 -1.07 24.40
C VAL A 198 0.71 -2.09 23.30
N LEU A 199 1.26 -3.24 23.68
CA LEU A 199 1.56 -4.33 22.75
C LEU A 199 0.31 -4.84 22.02
N ASP A 200 -0.79 -5.06 22.74
CA ASP A 200 -2.03 -5.56 22.15
C ASP A 200 -2.62 -4.57 21.13
N GLN A 201 -2.58 -3.28 21.44
CA GLN A 201 -3.01 -2.22 20.52
C GLN A 201 -2.13 -2.17 19.27
N LEU A 202 -0.81 -2.23 19.43
CA LEU A 202 0.12 -2.24 18.30
C LEU A 202 -0.01 -3.50 17.45
N ARG A 203 -0.25 -4.66 18.07
CA ARG A 203 -0.52 -5.91 17.34
C ARG A 203 -1.78 -5.81 16.51
N ASP A 204 -2.86 -5.26 17.05
CA ASP A 204 -4.12 -5.10 16.31
C ASP A 204 -3.94 -4.14 15.12
N LYS A 205 -3.30 -2.99 15.35
CA LYS A 205 -2.97 -2.00 14.31
C LYS A 205 -2.09 -2.59 13.21
N THR A 206 -1.02 -3.31 13.56
CA THR A 206 -0.11 -3.91 12.57
C THR A 206 -0.70 -5.08 11.80
N THR A 207 -1.75 -5.71 12.33
CA THR A 207 -2.47 -6.79 11.65
C THR A 207 -3.55 -6.26 10.70
N LYS A 208 -4.24 -5.18 11.08
CA LYS A 208 -5.44 -4.70 10.37
C LYS A 208 -5.26 -3.38 9.63
N GLN A 209 -4.42 -2.48 10.13
CA GLN A 209 -4.36 -1.09 9.65
C GLN A 209 -3.09 -0.87 8.84
N ALA A 210 -1.92 -0.80 9.46
CA ALA A 210 -0.67 -0.54 8.76
C ALA A 210 0.49 -1.32 9.38
N ARG A 211 1.38 -1.87 8.53
CA ARG A 211 2.61 -2.52 8.99
C ARG A 211 3.66 -1.53 9.51
N ARG A 212 3.45 -0.22 9.34
CA ARG A 212 4.38 0.82 9.81
C ARG A 212 3.67 1.74 10.79
N ILE A 213 4.32 2.01 11.91
CA ILE A 213 3.69 2.73 13.02
C ILE A 213 4.51 3.95 13.39
N VAL A 214 3.80 5.05 13.62
CA VAL A 214 4.31 6.22 14.36
C VAL A 214 3.85 6.10 15.80
N LEU A 215 4.78 5.90 16.73
CA LEU A 215 4.53 5.83 18.16
C LEU A 215 4.81 7.20 18.79
N ASN A 216 3.75 7.95 19.11
CA ASN A 216 3.87 9.25 19.76
C ASN A 216 3.91 9.08 21.29
N LEU A 217 5.08 9.32 21.89
CA LEU A 217 5.31 9.18 23.33
C LEU A 217 5.22 10.49 24.10
N ASN A 218 4.70 11.57 23.51
CA ASN A 218 4.65 12.90 24.15
C ASN A 218 3.86 12.90 25.46
N ASP A 219 2.78 12.11 25.53
CA ASP A 219 2.00 11.91 26.77
C ASP A 219 2.55 10.77 27.65
N TYR A 220 3.48 9.97 27.16
CA TYR A 220 3.99 8.82 27.89
C TYR A 220 5.03 9.27 28.91
N PRO A 221 5.00 8.78 30.17
CA PRO A 221 5.95 9.18 31.20
C PRO A 221 7.40 8.95 30.77
N ILE A 222 8.22 10.00 30.80
CA ILE A 222 9.62 9.98 30.31
C ILE A 222 10.41 8.81 30.92
N GLY A 223 10.31 8.61 32.24
CA GLY A 223 11.02 7.54 32.95
C GLY A 223 10.62 6.11 32.57
N LYS A 224 9.55 5.91 31.79
CA LYS A 224 9.07 4.60 31.33
C LYS A 224 9.26 4.36 29.82
N ARG A 225 9.71 5.36 29.07
CA ARG A 225 9.78 5.27 27.59
C ARG A 225 10.79 4.25 27.12
N ALA A 226 11.98 4.23 27.73
CA ALA A 226 13.03 3.25 27.40
C ALA A 226 12.54 1.81 27.62
N GLU A 227 11.96 1.53 28.79
CA GLU A 227 11.35 0.23 29.11
C GLU A 227 10.30 -0.18 28.08
N LEU A 228 9.40 0.73 27.71
CA LEU A 228 8.39 0.46 26.69
C LEU A 228 9.03 0.13 25.34
N ILE A 229 9.97 0.93 24.86
CA ILE A 229 10.62 0.72 23.56
C ILE A 229 11.35 -0.61 23.55
N GLU A 230 12.17 -0.89 24.56
CA GLU A 230 12.89 -2.17 24.69
C GLU A 230 11.94 -3.37 24.72
N PHE A 231 10.85 -3.26 25.47
CA PHE A 231 9.81 -4.28 25.49
C PHE A 231 9.21 -4.50 24.10
N LEU A 232 8.78 -3.45 23.40
CA LEU A 232 8.21 -3.58 22.05
C LEU A 232 9.20 -4.18 21.05
N LEU A 233 10.47 -3.78 21.11
CA LEU A 233 11.54 -4.33 20.26
C LEU A 233 11.72 -5.83 20.52
N SER A 234 11.61 -6.29 21.77
CA SER A 234 11.67 -7.73 22.10
C SER A 234 10.53 -8.56 21.48
N GLN A 235 9.45 -7.92 21.04
CA GLN A 235 8.26 -8.56 20.47
C GLN A 235 8.22 -8.58 18.94
N THR A 236 9.17 -7.95 18.24
CA THR A 236 9.13 -7.82 16.77
C THR A 236 9.25 -9.16 16.02
N ASN A 237 9.79 -10.18 16.68
CA ASN A 237 9.84 -11.56 16.15
C ASN A 237 8.73 -12.46 16.74
N LYS A 238 7.81 -11.90 17.53
CA LYS A 238 6.74 -12.60 18.25
C LYS A 238 5.39 -11.94 17.97
N ASP A 239 4.86 -11.20 18.94
CA ASP A 239 3.54 -10.57 18.85
C ASP A 239 3.48 -9.41 17.84
N LEU A 240 4.61 -8.78 17.53
CA LEU A 240 4.73 -7.72 16.52
C LEU A 240 5.39 -8.21 15.22
N LYS A 241 5.22 -9.49 14.87
CA LYS A 241 5.79 -10.09 13.66
C LYS A 241 5.31 -9.50 12.33
N TYR A 242 4.39 -8.55 12.32
CA TYR A 242 3.94 -7.82 11.11
C TYR A 242 4.42 -6.37 11.06
N LEU A 243 5.09 -5.90 12.12
CA LEU A 243 5.66 -4.56 12.16
C LEU A 243 6.88 -4.51 11.22
N ASN A 244 6.83 -3.62 10.24
CA ASN A 244 7.90 -3.39 9.27
C ASN A 244 8.74 -2.15 9.63
N GLU A 245 8.14 -1.15 10.28
CA GLU A 245 8.85 0.06 10.71
C GLU A 245 8.18 0.67 11.95
N LEU A 246 9.00 1.09 12.92
CA LEU A 246 8.57 1.85 14.10
C LEU A 246 9.34 3.16 14.18
N SER A 247 8.63 4.25 13.98
CA SER A 247 9.12 5.61 14.20
C SER A 247 8.56 6.12 15.52
N VAL A 248 9.43 6.62 16.39
CA VAL A 248 9.09 7.10 17.74
C VAL A 248 9.19 8.62 17.75
N ILE A 249 8.17 9.28 18.31
CA ILE A 249 8.16 10.72 18.55
C ILE A 249 8.34 10.98 20.04
N GLU A 250 9.32 11.81 20.36
CA GLU A 250 9.56 12.35 21.70
C GLU A 250 9.83 13.86 21.60
N GLY A 251 8.91 14.66 22.15
CA GLY A 251 8.87 16.09 21.91
C GLY A 251 8.67 16.40 20.42
N ARG A 252 9.66 17.08 19.82
CA ARG A 252 9.71 17.39 18.38
C ARG A 252 10.73 16.54 17.61
N GLN A 253 11.26 15.49 18.24
CA GLN A 253 12.24 14.61 17.61
C GLN A 253 11.57 13.34 17.09
N VAL A 254 11.99 12.90 15.90
CA VAL A 254 11.61 11.61 15.31
C VAL A 254 12.82 10.70 15.30
N THR A 255 12.70 9.55 15.93
CA THR A 255 13.73 8.51 15.95
C THR A 255 13.16 7.22 15.39
N ARG A 256 13.86 6.57 14.45
CA ARG A 256 13.46 5.23 14.04
C ARG A 256 13.98 4.21 15.06
N ALA A 257 13.06 3.53 15.74
CA ALA A 257 13.38 2.50 16.73
C ALA A 257 13.53 1.11 16.10
N TYR A 258 12.79 0.81 15.02
CA TYR A 258 12.82 -0.49 14.37
C TYR A 258 12.57 -0.39 12.87
N TRP A 259 13.19 -1.29 12.11
CA TRP A 259 12.80 -1.59 10.74
C TRP A 259 13.22 -3.00 10.36
N ARG A 260 12.57 -3.56 9.34
CA ARG A 260 13.02 -4.79 8.67
C ARG A 260 12.72 -4.75 7.19
N PHE A 261 13.47 -5.55 6.46
CA PHE A 261 13.22 -5.87 5.06
C PHE A 261 12.51 -7.23 5.03
N GLU A 262 11.45 -7.37 4.24
CA GLU A 262 10.85 -8.69 3.92
C GLU A 262 11.52 -9.23 2.65
#